data_AF-A0A9Q3PBR3-F1
#
_entry.id   AF-A0A9Q3PBR3-F1
#
_cell.length_a   1.000
_cell.length_b   1.000
_cell.length_c   1.000
_cell.angle_alpha   90.00
_cell.angle_beta   90.00
_cell.angle_gamma   90.00
#
_symmetry.space_group_name_H-M   'P 1'
#
loop_
_entity.id
_entity.type
_entity.pdbx_description
1 polymer ?
#
loop_
_entity_poly.entity_id
_entity_poly.type
_entity_poly.pdbx_seq_one_letter_code
_entity_poly.pdbx_strand_id
1 'polypeptide(L)'
;MIQIQEPKSPWQIVHTDWVTALTPGGDRSYNACLVLVDRYSKTPMFLPFHKNDTAMDTAIMIWNKDSSHTGLFQNIIGDRDPKFPSALWTNLHNLFGTELLFSTAYDPQTDGLAERMIQTLEDMIRRFCVYGL
;
A
#
# COMPACT_ATOMS: atom_id res chain seq x y z
N MET A 1 -15.86 10.27 12.28
CA MET A 1 -14.48 10.05 11.80
C MET A 1 -13.91 8.89 12.59
N ILE A 2 -13.35 7.88 11.93
CA ILE A 2 -12.65 6.79 12.61
C ILE A 2 -11.31 7.38 13.07
N GLN A 3 -11.11 7.51 14.38
CA GLN A 3 -9.84 7.95 14.91
C GLN A 3 -8.87 6.76 14.86
N ILE A 4 -7.87 6.85 14.00
CA ILE A 4 -6.86 5.81 13.86
C ILE A 4 -5.87 5.97 15.03
N GLN A 5 -5.78 4.95 15.88
CA GLN A 5 -4.82 4.94 16.97
C GLN A 5 -3.39 4.85 16.44
N GLU A 6 -2.44 5.43 17.16
CA GLU A 6 -1.01 5.29 16.81
C GLU A 6 -0.60 3.81 16.84
N PRO A 7 0.15 3.34 15.82
CA PRO A 7 0.63 1.97 15.79
C PRO A 7 1.62 1.73 16.93
N LYS A 8 1.59 0.53 17.51
CA LYS A 8 2.47 0.08 18.60
C LYS A 8 3.67 -0.73 18.10
N SER A 9 3.60 -1.24 16.87
CA SER A 9 4.68 -1.96 16.22
C SER A 9 4.75 -1.62 14.74
N PRO A 10 5.91 -1.87 14.08
CA PRO A 10 6.03 -1.77 12.63
C PRO A 10 4.90 -2.52 11.91
N TRP A 11 4.46 -1.96 10.79
CA TRP A 11 3.52 -2.55 9.84
C TRP A 11 2.10 -2.82 10.36
N GLN A 12 1.73 -2.34 11.54
CA GLN A 12 0.33 -2.42 11.98
C GLN A 12 -0.59 -1.54 11.13
N ILE A 13 -0.11 -0.35 10.78
CA ILE A 13 -0.88 0.64 10.02
C ILE A 13 -0.02 1.06 8.85
N VAL A 14 -0.54 0.87 7.64
CA VAL A 14 0.15 1.25 6.41
C VAL A 14 -0.65 2.29 5.65
N HIS A 15 0.05 3.28 5.11
CA HIS A 15 -0.48 4.18 4.11
C HIS A 15 -0.18 3.62 2.72
N THR A 16 -1.16 3.63 1.82
CA THR A 16 -0.99 3.04 0.49
C THR A 16 -1.50 3.94 -0.62
N ASP A 17 -0.77 3.96 -1.73
CA ASP A 17 -1.21 4.63 -2.96
C ASP A 17 -0.72 3.92 -4.22
N TRP A 18 -1.46 4.09 -5.30
CA TRP A 18 -1.21 3.45 -6.59
C TRP A 18 -0.58 4.40 -7.60
N VAL A 19 0.69 4.15 -7.90
CA VAL A 19 1.37 4.77 -9.03
C VAL A 19 1.06 3.96 -10.29
N THR A 20 0.11 4.43 -11.09
CA THR A 20 -0.26 3.79 -12.37
C THR A 20 0.29 4.53 -13.59
N ALA A 21 0.14 3.90 -14.76
CA ALA A 21 0.56 4.41 -16.06
C ALA A 21 2.08 4.64 -16.15
N LEU A 22 2.86 3.76 -15.52
CA LEU A 22 4.30 3.72 -15.69
C LEU A 22 4.65 3.09 -17.03
N THR A 23 5.78 3.51 -17.61
CA THR A 23 6.38 2.80 -18.74
C THR A 23 6.66 1.35 -18.33
N PRO A 24 6.29 0.34 -19.15
CA PRO A 24 6.60 -1.04 -18.85
C PRO A 24 8.09 -1.25 -18.58
N GLY A 25 8.41 -1.83 -17.42
CA GLY A 25 9.80 -1.98 -16.96
C GLY A 25 10.16 -3.41 -16.56
N GLY A 26 11.45 -3.75 -16.76
CA GLY A 26 12.04 -5.05 -16.42
C GLY A 26 11.53 -6.22 -17.25
N ASP A 27 12.02 -7.43 -16.95
CA ASP A 27 11.70 -8.66 -17.70
C ASP A 27 10.22 -9.06 -17.67
N ARG A 28 9.48 -8.54 -16.69
CA ARG A 28 8.04 -8.82 -16.49
C ARG A 28 7.13 -7.69 -16.98
N SER A 29 7.69 -6.60 -17.51
CA SER A 29 6.93 -5.49 -18.09
C SER A 29 5.87 -4.89 -17.15
N TYR A 30 6.21 -4.73 -15.87
CA TYR A 30 5.32 -4.09 -14.89
C TYR A 30 5.09 -2.62 -15.27
N ASN A 31 3.86 -2.14 -15.10
CA ASN A 31 3.44 -0.79 -15.50
C ASN A 31 2.61 -0.06 -14.43
N ALA A 32 2.58 -0.60 -13.23
CA ALA A 32 2.02 0.00 -12.03
C ALA A 32 2.89 -0.36 -10.82
N CYS A 33 2.82 0.45 -9.78
CA CYS A 33 3.47 0.21 -8.49
C CYS A 33 2.50 0.56 -7.38
N LEU A 34 2.37 -0.32 -6.39
CA LEU A 34 1.76 0.02 -5.12
C LEU A 34 2.87 0.52 -4.20
N VAL A 35 2.68 1.72 -3.67
CA VAL A 35 3.55 2.29 -2.64
C VAL A 35 2.88 2.01 -1.29
N LEU A 36 3.60 1.39 -0.38
CA LEU A 36 3.19 1.25 1.02
C LEU A 36 4.17 2.02 1.90
N VAL A 37 3.67 2.72 2.90
CA VAL A 37 4.48 3.40 3.90
C VAL A 37 4.01 2.98 5.28
N ASP A 38 4.89 2.34 6.05
CA ASP A 38 4.61 2.00 7.43
C ASP A 38 4.46 3.26 8.29
N ARG A 39 3.33 3.42 8.96
CA ARG A 39 3.08 4.57 9.83
C ARG A 39 4.00 4.58 11.04
N TYR A 40 4.47 3.43 11.53
CA TYR A 40 5.35 3.37 12.71
C TYR A 40 6.79 3.77 12.36
N SER A 41 7.44 3.02 11.46
CA SER A 41 8.85 3.21 11.12
C SER A 41 9.12 4.24 10.03
N LYS A 42 8.08 4.68 9.32
CA LYS A 42 8.19 5.51 8.09
C LYS A 42 8.95 4.81 6.96
N THR A 43 9.04 3.48 7.01
CA THR A 43 9.72 2.70 5.96
C THR A 43 8.81 2.57 4.74
N PRO A 44 9.28 2.92 3.53
CA PRO A 44 8.53 2.67 2.31
C PRO A 44 8.77 1.27 1.76
N MET A 45 7.76 0.73 1.08
CA MET A 45 7.84 -0.47 0.28
C MET A 45 7.20 -0.23 -1.09
N PHE A 46 7.84 -0.76 -2.13
CA PHE A 46 7.37 -0.70 -3.51
C PHE A 46 7.06 -2.11 -3.99
N LEU A 47 5.79 -2.33 -4.35
CA LEU A 47 5.36 -3.60 -4.92
C LEU A 47 5.00 -3.39 -6.40
N PRO A 48 5.67 -4.07 -7.34
CA PRO A 48 5.41 -3.91 -8.76
C PRO A 48 4.17 -4.71 -9.19
N PHE A 49 3.36 -4.12 -10.07
CA PHE A 49 2.11 -4.68 -10.57
C PHE A 49 1.88 -4.34 -12.03
N HIS A 50 0.92 -5.04 -12.63
CA HIS A 50 0.28 -4.62 -13.86
C HIS A 50 -1.00 -3.82 -13.50
N LYS A 51 -1.30 -2.79 -14.29
CA LYS A 51 -2.47 -1.92 -14.09
C LYS A 51 -3.78 -2.73 -13.92
N ASN A 52 -3.89 -3.82 -14.67
CA ASN A 52 -5.09 -4.67 -14.72
C ASN A 52 -5.06 -5.82 -13.70
N ASP A 53 -4.05 -5.88 -12.83
CA ASP A 53 -4.00 -6.89 -11.76
C ASP A 53 -5.23 -6.79 -10.86
N THR A 54 -5.77 -7.94 -10.50
CA THR A 54 -6.99 -8.05 -9.71
C THR A 54 -6.71 -7.81 -8.22
N ALA A 55 -7.78 -7.71 -7.43
CA ALA A 55 -7.68 -7.73 -5.97
C ALA A 55 -6.94 -8.99 -5.46
N MET A 56 -7.12 -10.12 -6.14
CA MET A 56 -6.48 -11.38 -5.76
C MET A 56 -4.99 -11.40 -6.09
N ASP A 57 -4.59 -10.89 -7.25
CA ASP A 57 -3.18 -10.71 -7.60
C ASP A 57 -2.49 -9.77 -6.60
N THR A 58 -3.18 -8.71 -6.19
CA THR A 58 -2.72 -7.75 -5.17
C THR A 58 -2.48 -8.44 -3.82
N ALA A 59 -3.47 -9.20 -3.34
CA ALA A 59 -3.36 -9.93 -2.08
C ALA A 59 -2.27 -11.00 -2.11
N ILE A 60 -2.14 -11.74 -3.21
CA ILE A 60 -1.10 -12.76 -3.40
C ILE A 60 0.29 -12.11 -3.41
N MET A 61 0.45 -10.99 -4.10
CA MET A 61 1.74 -10.27 -4.15
C MET A 61 2.13 -9.77 -2.77
N ILE A 62 1.23 -9.09 -2.06
CA ILE A 62 1.48 -8.63 -0.68
C ILE A 62 1.81 -9.84 0.20
N TRP A 63 1.02 -10.91 0.16
CA TRP A 63 1.30 -12.11 0.94
C TRP A 63 2.68 -12.70 0.66
N ASN A 64 3.05 -12.88 -0.60
CA ASN A 64 4.30 -13.52 -1.00
C ASN A 64 5.54 -12.65 -0.73
N LYS A 65 5.43 -11.34 -0.91
CA LYS A 65 6.55 -10.41 -0.68
C LYS A 65 6.73 -10.07 0.79
N ASP A 66 5.64 -10.04 1.55
CA ASP A 66 5.58 -9.23 2.75
C ASP A 66 5.37 -10.02 4.04
N SER A 67 4.66 -11.16 3.98
CA SER A 67 4.25 -11.94 5.17
C SER A 67 5.40 -12.34 6.09
N SER A 68 6.62 -12.49 5.57
CA SER A 68 7.80 -12.84 6.37
C SER A 68 8.49 -11.65 7.07
N HIS A 69 8.34 -10.43 6.55
CA HIS A 69 9.07 -9.24 7.03
C HIS A 69 8.18 -8.27 7.81
N THR A 70 6.91 -8.18 7.44
CA THR A 70 5.98 -7.15 7.96
C THR A 70 4.81 -7.75 8.73
N GLY A 71 4.49 -9.03 8.48
CA GLY A 71 3.30 -9.67 8.98
C GLY A 71 2.05 -9.23 8.22
N LEU A 72 0.88 -9.32 8.85
CA LEU A 72 -0.36 -8.79 8.29
C LEU A 72 -0.62 -7.41 8.85
N PHE A 73 -0.94 -6.48 7.95
CA PHE A 73 -1.41 -5.16 8.33
C PHE A 73 -2.70 -5.28 9.15
N GLN A 74 -3.00 -4.33 10.02
CA GLN A 74 -4.29 -4.25 10.71
C GLN A 74 -5.15 -3.13 10.09
N ASN A 75 -4.51 -2.05 9.67
CA ASN A 75 -5.20 -0.95 9.00
C ASN A 75 -4.48 -0.56 7.73
N ILE A 76 -5.25 -0.35 6.68
CA ILE A 76 -4.78 0.22 5.41
C ILE A 76 -5.46 1.57 5.24
N ILE A 77 -4.63 2.61 5.17
CA ILE A 77 -5.04 4.00 4.97
C ILE A 77 -4.69 4.38 3.54
N GLY A 78 -5.68 4.73 2.74
CA GLY A 78 -5.45 5.10 1.35
C GLY A 78 -6.76 5.31 0.63
N ASP A 79 -6.64 5.62 -0.66
CA ASP A 79 -7.80 5.73 -1.53
C ASP A 79 -8.53 4.39 -1.63
N ARG A 80 -9.86 4.46 -1.81
CA ARG A 80 -10.74 3.29 -1.96
C ARG A 80 -10.57 2.64 -3.34
N ASP A 81 -9.34 2.26 -3.68
CA ASP A 81 -9.10 1.46 -4.87
C ASP A 81 -9.79 0.10 -4.69
N PRO A 82 -10.67 -0.34 -5.61
CA PRO A 82 -11.46 -1.56 -5.47
C PRO A 82 -10.63 -2.84 -5.28
N LYS A 83 -9.31 -2.80 -5.53
CA LYS A 83 -8.38 -3.92 -5.25
C LYS A 83 -8.22 -4.20 -3.75
N PHE A 84 -8.53 -3.23 -2.89
CA PHE A 84 -8.39 -3.32 -1.43
C PHE A 84 -9.70 -3.67 -0.69
N PRO A 85 -10.85 -2.98 -0.87
CA PRO A 85 -12.10 -3.28 -0.16
C PRO A 85 -12.87 -4.46 -0.79
N SER A 86 -12.19 -5.59 -1.00
CA SER A 86 -12.81 -6.82 -1.53
C SER A 86 -13.07 -7.85 -0.43
N ALA A 87 -14.05 -8.73 -0.66
CA ALA A 87 -14.36 -9.84 0.24
C ALA A 87 -13.15 -10.74 0.52
N LEU A 88 -12.19 -10.79 -0.41
CA LEU A 88 -10.93 -11.50 -0.23
C LEU A 88 -10.16 -10.99 0.98
N TRP A 89 -9.96 -9.67 1.07
CA TRP A 89 -9.19 -9.07 2.15
C TRP A 89 -9.89 -9.20 3.50
N THR A 90 -11.22 -9.02 3.54
CA THR A 90 -12.02 -9.26 4.74
C THR A 90 -11.88 -10.71 5.21
N ASN A 91 -12.00 -11.68 4.30
CA ASN A 91 -11.87 -13.10 4.64
C ASN A 91 -10.46 -13.47 5.07
N LEU A 92 -9.44 -12.91 4.42
CA LEU A 92 -8.03 -13.12 4.77
C LEU A 92 -7.79 -12.65 6.20
N HIS A 93 -8.16 -11.42 6.54
CA HIS A 93 -7.96 -10.89 7.88
C HIS A 93 -8.75 -11.67 8.94
N ASN A 94 -9.99 -12.08 8.64
CA ASN A 94 -10.80 -12.94 9.51
C ASN A 94 -10.11 -14.29 9.80
N LEU A 95 -9.49 -14.92 8.79
CA LEU A 95 -8.74 -16.17 8.97
C LEU A 95 -7.55 -16.01 9.93
N PHE A 96 -6.91 -14.85 9.93
CA PHE A 96 -5.77 -14.55 10.81
C PHE A 96 -6.17 -13.88 12.12
N GLY A 97 -7.48 -13.73 12.40
CA GLY A 97 -7.97 -13.11 13.63
C GLY A 97 -7.65 -11.61 13.73
N THR A 98 -7.49 -10.95 12.59
CA THR A 98 -7.29 -9.49 12.49
C THR A 98 -8.51 -8.86 11.83
N GLU A 99 -8.76 -7.58 12.10
CA GLU A 99 -9.75 -6.80 11.38
C GLU A 99 -9.02 -5.94 10.36
N LEU A 100 -9.50 -5.90 9.11
CA LEU A 100 -9.00 -4.94 8.13
C LEU A 100 -9.87 -3.70 8.14
N LEU A 101 -9.27 -2.58 8.52
CA LEU A 101 -9.94 -1.28 8.47
C LEU A 101 -9.42 -0.49 7.28
N PHE A 102 -10.34 -0.17 6.36
CA PHE A 102 -10.13 0.84 5.33
C PHE A 102 -10.59 2.19 5.85
N SER A 103 -9.66 3.14 5.90
CA SER A 103 -9.99 4.50 6.29
C SER A 103 -9.60 5.48 5.20
N THR A 104 -10.56 6.29 4.78
CA THR A 104 -10.33 7.54 4.05
C THR A 104 -10.30 8.74 5.00
N ALA A 105 -10.18 8.49 6.31
CA ALA A 105 -10.31 9.53 7.31
C ALA A 105 -9.08 10.42 7.25
N TYR A 106 -9.23 11.57 6.59
CA TYR A 106 -8.28 12.67 6.60
C TYR A 106 -8.14 13.19 8.03
N ASP A 107 -7.04 12.83 8.70
CA ASP A 107 -6.55 13.51 9.89
C ASP A 107 -5.33 14.37 9.53
N PRO A 108 -5.51 15.68 9.28
CA PRO A 108 -4.47 16.55 8.73
C PRO A 108 -3.21 16.66 9.59
N GLN A 109 -3.27 16.35 10.90
CA GLN A 109 -2.08 16.38 11.76
C GLN A 109 -1.18 15.15 11.58
N THR A 110 -1.79 13.99 11.30
CA THR A 110 -1.09 12.70 11.37
C THR A 110 -0.88 12.09 9.99
N ASP A 111 -1.80 12.32 9.06
CA ASP A 111 -1.71 11.83 7.68
C ASP A 111 -0.83 12.71 6.80
N GLY A 112 -0.72 14.02 7.09
CA GLY A 112 0.01 14.95 6.24
C GLY A 112 1.50 14.61 6.06
N LEU A 113 2.13 13.89 6.99
CA LEU A 113 3.51 13.41 6.82
C LEU A 113 3.60 12.18 5.91
N ALA A 114 2.70 11.22 6.09
CA ALA A 114 2.66 10.02 5.25
C ALA A 114 2.23 10.37 3.81
N GLU A 115 1.26 11.27 3.65
CA GLU A 115 0.83 11.81 2.35
C GLU A 115 1.99 12.48 1.61
N ARG A 116 2.73 13.39 2.27
CA ARG A 116 3.90 14.05 1.67
C ARG A 116 4.99 13.04 1.28
N MET A 117 5.18 12.02 2.11
CA MET A 117 6.14 10.96 1.82
C MET A 117 5.72 10.17 0.59
N ILE A 118 4.46 9.70 0.54
CA ILE A 118 3.91 8.99 -0.62
C ILE A 118 4.07 9.85 -1.87
N GLN A 119 3.63 11.11 -1.86
CA GLN A 119 3.78 12.02 -3.00
C GLN A 119 5.23 12.13 -3.50
N THR A 120 6.19 12.26 -2.57
CA THR A 120 7.62 12.32 -2.93
C THR A 120 8.09 11.03 -3.59
N LEU A 121 7.64 9.88 -3.07
CA LEU A 121 7.98 8.57 -3.62
C LEU A 121 7.31 8.30 -4.97
N GLU A 122 6.07 8.75 -5.17
CA GLU A 122 5.39 8.66 -6.45
C GLU A 122 6.14 9.44 -7.53
N ASP A 123 6.48 10.70 -7.22
CA ASP A 123 7.25 11.57 -8.08
C ASP A 123 8.60 10.95 -8.45
N MET A 124 9.27 10.36 -7.45
CA MET A 124 10.53 9.66 -7.65
C MET A 124 10.36 8.48 -8.62
N ILE A 125 9.37 7.60 -8.41
CA ILE A 125 9.11 6.46 -9.28
C ILE A 125 8.79 6.91 -10.70
N ARG A 126 7.92 7.91 -10.87
CA ARG A 126 7.54 8.43 -12.19
C ARG A 126 8.75 8.98 -12.92
N ARG A 127 9.60 9.77 -12.26
CA ARG A 127 10.82 10.32 -12.85
C ARG A 127 11.82 9.23 -13.19
N PHE A 128 12.03 8.26 -12.29
CA PHE A 128 12.90 7.12 -12.51
C PHE A 128 12.45 6.30 -13.74
N CYS A 129 11.16 5.97 -13.84
CA CYS A 129 10.62 5.16 -14.93
C CYS A 129 10.59 5.90 -16.28
N VAL A 130 10.46 7.22 -16.28
CA VAL A 130 10.42 8.03 -17.52
C VAL A 130 11.82 8.39 -18.00
N TYR A 131 12.73 8.76 -17.09
CA TYR A 131 14.03 9.35 -17.44
C TYR A 131 15.23 8.46 -17.13
N GLY A 132 15.05 7.34 -16.41
CA GLY A 132 16.14 6.40 -16.07
C GLY A 132 17.21 6.97 -15.15
N LEU A 133 16.86 7.95 -14.32
CA LEU A 133 17.76 8.62 -13.36
C LEU A 133 18.20 7.71 -12.23
#